data_AF-A0AAD7XQA4-F1
#
_entry.id   AF-A0AAD7XQA4-F1
#
_cell.length_a   1.000
_cell.length_b   1.000
_cell.length_c   1.000
_cell.angle_alpha   90.00
_cell.angle_beta   90.00
_cell.angle_gamma   90.00
#
_symmetry.space_group_name_H-M   'P 1'
#
loop_
_entity.id
_entity.type
_entity.pdbx_description
1 polymer ?
#
loop_
_entity_poly.entity_id
_entity_poly.type
_entity_poly.pdbx_seq_one_letter_code
_entity_poly.pdbx_strand_id
1 'polypeptide(L)'
;MSLVLVFAIVATTANALRCDVVLSSGFMCFSSNCGLLDALHEAQIKPSALVGTSSGALTASLVAAGHSTARVAAEFFTRAPIWDCRPYLTPWRGILSLAQLETRLASLLPATFEELDEERRSW
;
A
#
# COMPACT_ATOMS: atom_id res chain seq x y z
N MET A 1 -7.57 -20.12 -12.28
CA MET A 1 -6.12 -19.91 -12.05
C MET A 1 -5.76 -18.61 -12.75
N SER A 2 -5.89 -17.48 -12.05
CA SER A 2 -5.71 -16.16 -12.66
C SER A 2 -4.28 -15.68 -12.46
N LEU A 3 -3.59 -15.44 -13.58
CA LEU A 3 -2.23 -14.92 -13.64
C LEU A 3 -2.25 -13.46 -13.17
N VAL A 4 -1.67 -13.16 -12.01
CA VAL A 4 -1.45 -11.79 -11.55
C VAL A 4 -0.05 -11.37 -12.03
N LEU A 5 -0.02 -10.46 -13.00
CA LEU A 5 1.22 -9.92 -13.55
C LEU A 5 1.64 -8.71 -12.70
N VAL A 6 2.70 -8.86 -11.91
CA VAL A 6 3.27 -7.78 -11.10
C VAL A 6 4.39 -7.14 -11.91
N PHE A 7 4.18 -5.90 -12.37
CA PHE A 7 5.25 -5.09 -12.95
C PHE A 7 5.90 -4.26 -11.84
N ALA A 8 7.15 -4.55 -11.52
CA ALA A 8 8.01 -3.67 -10.73
C ALA A 8 9.02 -3.02 -11.67
N ILE A 9 8.97 -1.69 -11.81
CA ILE A 9 10.00 -0.93 -12.54
C ILE A 9 11.03 -0.49 -11.52
N VAL A 10 12.23 -1.07 -11.59
CA VAL A 10 13.39 -0.64 -10.80
C VAL A 10 14.22 0.30 -11.69
N ALA A 11 14.16 1.60 -11.43
CA ALA A 11 15.01 2.58 -12.10
C ALA A 11 16.34 2.71 -11.34
N THR A 12 17.45 2.26 -11.93
CA THR A 12 18.79 2.36 -11.34
C THR A 12 19.54 3.57 -11.88
N THR A 13 19.96 4.48 -11.01
CA THR A 13 20.95 5.52 -11.32
C THR A 13 22.25 5.27 -10.55
N ALA A 14 23.39 5.47 -11.20
CA ALA A 14 24.69 4.86 -10.87
C ALA A 14 25.46 5.48 -9.68
N ASN A 15 24.82 5.78 -8.55
CA ASN A 15 25.52 6.20 -7.34
C ASN A 15 24.80 5.67 -6.10
N ALA A 16 25.47 4.82 -5.30
CA ALA A 16 24.92 4.11 -4.13
C ALA A 16 23.45 3.67 -4.34
N LEU A 17 23.23 2.65 -5.19
CA LEU A 17 21.95 2.09 -5.64
C LEU A 17 20.71 2.59 -4.85
N ARG A 18 20.23 3.78 -5.21
CA ARG A 18 18.93 4.27 -4.75
C ARG A 18 17.89 3.71 -5.70
N CYS A 19 16.95 2.93 -5.15
CA CYS A 19 15.81 2.44 -5.90
C CYS A 19 14.52 3.02 -5.34
N ASP A 20 13.65 3.48 -6.22
CA ASP A 20 12.28 3.79 -5.87
C ASP A 20 11.39 2.62 -6.26
N VAL A 21 10.35 2.38 -5.47
CA VAL A 21 9.42 1.27 -5.68
C VAL A 21 8.04 1.84 -6.00
N VAL A 22 7.52 1.43 -7.16
CA VAL A 22 6.18 1.81 -7.63
C VAL A 22 5.26 0.58 -7.57
N LEU A 23 4.25 0.65 -6.71
CA LEU A 23 3.30 -0.43 -6.45
C LEU A 23 2.02 -0.24 -7.28
N SER A 24 1.69 -1.25 -8.06
CA SER A 24 0.51 -1.21 -8.92
C SER A 24 -0.80 -1.38 -8.14
N SER A 25 -1.90 -1.00 -8.78
CA SER A 25 -3.26 -1.28 -8.34
C SER A 25 -3.65 -2.76 -8.59
N GLY A 26 -4.74 -3.20 -7.98
CA GLY A 26 -5.31 -4.53 -8.20
C GLY A 26 -6.01 -5.04 -6.96
N PHE A 27 -7.21 -5.61 -7.15
CA PHE A 27 -8.16 -5.90 -6.06
C PHE A 27 -7.60 -6.80 -4.96
N MET A 28 -6.75 -7.77 -5.33
CA MET A 28 -6.07 -8.68 -4.38
C MET A 28 -4.54 -8.53 -4.42
N CYS A 29 -4.02 -7.54 -5.14
CA CYS A 29 -2.56 -7.36 -5.27
C CYS A 29 -1.90 -6.84 -4.00
N PHE A 30 -2.65 -6.61 -2.90
CA PHE A 30 -2.07 -6.27 -1.60
C PHE A 30 -1.02 -7.29 -1.16
N SER A 31 -1.31 -8.59 -1.30
CA SER A 31 -0.38 -9.66 -0.95
C SER A 31 0.85 -9.67 -1.85
N SER A 32 0.68 -9.42 -3.15
CA SER A 32 1.78 -9.33 -4.11
C SER A 32 2.69 -8.12 -3.84
N ASN A 33 2.09 -6.96 -3.53
CA ASN A 33 2.82 -5.75 -3.14
C ASN A 33 3.56 -5.97 -1.82
N CYS A 34 2.94 -6.62 -0.83
CA CYS A 34 3.60 -7.01 0.42
C CYS A 34 4.78 -7.96 0.19
N GLY A 35 4.59 -9.01 -0.63
CA GLY A 35 5.65 -9.98 -0.93
C GLY A 35 6.85 -9.37 -1.66
N LEU A 36 6.62 -8.38 -2.53
CA LEU A 36 7.72 -7.60 -3.13
C LEU A 36 8.50 -6.84 -2.07
N LEU A 37 7.81 -6.16 -1.13
CA LEU A 37 8.44 -5.42 -0.06
C LEU A 37 9.21 -6.34 0.91
N ASP A 38 8.67 -7.53 1.20
CA ASP A 38 9.37 -8.56 1.98
C ASP A 38 10.65 -9.02 1.28
N ALA A 39 10.59 -9.30 -0.02
CA ALA A 39 11.76 -9.69 -0.79
C ALA A 39 12.85 -8.61 -0.83
N LEU A 40 12.45 -7.33 -0.92
CA LEU A 40 13.40 -6.21 -0.84
C LEU A 40 14.04 -6.11 0.55
N HIS A 41 13.24 -6.33 1.61
CA HIS A 41 13.71 -6.29 2.98
C HIS A 41 14.69 -7.44 3.27
N GLU A 42 14.37 -8.65 2.84
CA GLU A 42 15.27 -9.82 2.91
C GLU A 42 16.57 -9.58 2.13
N ALA A 43 16.50 -8.90 0.99
CA ALA A 43 17.67 -8.52 0.20
C ALA A 43 18.45 -7.32 0.78
N GLN A 44 18.00 -6.74 1.90
CA GLN A 44 18.58 -5.54 2.53
C GLN A 44 18.64 -4.34 1.57
N ILE A 45 17.66 -4.26 0.67
CA ILE A 45 17.49 -3.16 -0.27
C ILE A 45 16.47 -2.21 0.31
N LYS A 46 16.92 -1.03 0.76
CA LYS A 46 16.03 0.01 1.31
C LYS A 46 15.55 0.95 0.20
N PRO A 47 14.24 0.98 -0.11
CA PRO A 47 13.70 1.92 -1.09
C PRO A 47 13.88 3.36 -0.63
N SER A 48 14.23 4.24 -1.57
CA SER A 48 14.28 5.68 -1.31
C SER A 48 12.87 6.29 -1.27
N ALA A 49 11.97 5.79 -2.13
CA ALA A 49 10.55 6.13 -2.11
C ALA A 49 9.65 4.91 -2.33
N LEU A 50 8.45 4.98 -1.73
CA LEU A 50 7.32 4.10 -2.01
C LEU A 50 6.22 4.92 -2.66
N VAL A 51 5.83 4.53 -3.86
CA VAL A 51 4.74 5.17 -4.62
C VAL A 51 3.72 4.09 -4.94
N GLY A 52 2.43 4.42 -4.92
CA GLY A 52 1.43 3.43 -5.30
C GLY A 52 0.10 4.01 -5.71
N THR A 53 -0.71 3.16 -6.35
CA THR A 53 -2.06 3.50 -6.81
C THR A 53 -3.07 2.50 -6.23
N SER A 54 -4.18 3.00 -5.67
CA SER A 54 -5.24 2.16 -5.07
C SER A 54 -4.69 1.17 -4.03
N SER A 55 -4.72 -0.14 -4.27
CA SER A 55 -4.15 -1.13 -3.36
C SER A 55 -2.66 -0.95 -3.11
N GLY A 56 -1.89 -0.55 -4.13
CA GLY A 56 -0.49 -0.18 -3.97
C GLY A 56 -0.30 1.06 -3.09
N ALA A 57 -1.19 2.05 -3.20
CA ALA A 57 -1.15 3.25 -2.36
C ALA A 57 -1.43 2.89 -0.89
N LEU A 58 -2.43 2.06 -0.64
CA LEU A 58 -2.77 1.59 0.69
C LEU A 58 -1.63 0.79 1.33
N THR A 59 -1.02 -0.14 0.58
CA THR A 59 0.14 -0.89 1.05
C THR A 59 1.32 0.04 1.34
N ALA A 60 1.66 0.94 0.41
CA ALA A 60 2.75 1.90 0.58
C ALA A 60 2.55 2.78 1.82
N SER A 61 1.35 3.37 1.99
CA SER A 61 1.06 4.26 3.11
C SER A 61 1.12 3.55 4.46
N LEU A 62 0.60 2.33 4.56
CA LEU A 62 0.62 1.59 5.83
C LEU A 62 2.03 1.10 6.19
N VAL A 63 2.80 0.63 5.21
CA VAL A 63 4.20 0.28 5.44
C VAL A 63 5.02 1.53 5.80
N ALA A 64 4.77 2.66 5.14
CA ALA A 64 5.40 3.94 5.47
C ALA A 64 5.02 4.42 6.89
N ALA A 65 3.83 4.09 7.39
CA ALA A 65 3.40 4.34 8.76
C ALA A 65 3.96 3.34 9.80
N GLY A 66 4.83 2.42 9.39
CA GLY A 66 5.50 1.47 10.27
C GLY A 66 4.75 0.17 10.51
N HIS A 67 3.71 -0.15 9.72
CA HIS A 67 3.06 -1.46 9.78
C HIS A 67 3.87 -2.50 9.01
N SER A 68 4.00 -3.70 9.56
CA SER A 68 4.60 -4.82 8.84
C SER A 68 3.73 -5.24 7.65
N THR A 69 4.37 -5.72 6.58
CA THR A 69 3.72 -6.34 5.40
C THR A 69 2.71 -7.43 5.79
N ALA A 70 3.03 -8.25 6.80
CA ALA A 70 2.14 -9.25 7.37
C ALA A 70 0.86 -8.64 7.99
N ARG A 71 0.99 -7.53 8.74
CA ARG A 71 -0.15 -6.81 9.30
C ARG A 71 -1.01 -6.18 8.21
N VAL A 72 -0.37 -5.57 7.20
CA VAL A 72 -1.07 -4.99 6.05
C VAL A 72 -1.85 -6.06 5.29
N ALA A 73 -1.24 -7.21 5.04
CA ALA A 73 -1.92 -8.33 4.41
C ALA A 73 -3.11 -8.80 5.26
N ALA A 74 -2.91 -9.03 6.57
CA ALA A 74 -3.98 -9.47 7.47
C ALA A 74 -5.16 -8.49 7.51
N GLU A 75 -4.89 -7.18 7.53
CA GLU A 75 -5.92 -6.13 7.52
C GLU A 75 -6.82 -6.29 6.28
N PHE A 76 -6.26 -6.39 5.08
CA PHE A 76 -7.07 -6.45 3.86
C PHE A 76 -7.58 -7.85 3.49
N PHE A 77 -6.98 -8.92 4.02
CA PHE A 77 -7.50 -10.30 3.88
C PHE A 77 -8.72 -10.56 4.76
N THR A 78 -8.71 -10.08 6.00
CA THR A 78 -9.82 -10.30 6.95
C THR A 78 -11.09 -9.57 6.53
N ARG A 79 -10.94 -8.40 5.91
CA ARG A 79 -12.05 -7.61 5.38
C ARG A 79 -11.62 -6.85 4.14
N ALA A 80 -11.98 -7.40 2.97
CA ALA A 80 -11.63 -6.80 1.70
C ALA A 80 -12.26 -5.39 1.56
N PRO A 81 -11.53 -4.38 1.05
CA PRO A 81 -12.02 -3.00 0.94
C PRO A 81 -13.35 -2.83 0.20
N ILE A 82 -13.70 -3.73 -0.73
CA ILE A 82 -14.98 -3.70 -1.45
C ILE A 82 -16.18 -3.81 -0.52
N TRP A 83 -16.03 -4.50 0.61
CA TRP A 83 -17.11 -4.70 1.57
C TRP A 83 -17.41 -3.43 2.37
N ASP A 84 -16.47 -2.48 2.37
CA ASP A 84 -16.64 -1.17 2.98
C ASP A 84 -17.15 -0.13 1.97
N CYS A 85 -17.13 -0.45 0.66
CA CYS A 85 -17.83 0.34 -0.33
C CYS A 85 -19.36 0.20 -0.13
N ARG A 86 -20.07 1.33 -0.12
CA ARG A 86 -21.55 1.37 -0.11
C ARG A 86 -22.05 2.12 -1.34
N PRO A 87 -23.17 1.75 -1.95
CA PRO A 87 -23.72 2.53 -3.06
C PRO A 87 -24.03 3.96 -2.57
N TYR A 88 -23.47 4.95 -3.25
CA TYR A 88 -23.74 6.36 -2.98
C TYR A 88 -24.99 6.76 -3.75
N LEU A 89 -26.10 6.96 -3.06
CA LEU A 89 -27.41 7.19 -3.68
C LEU A 89 -27.60 8.63 -4.22
N THR A 90 -26.54 9.44 -4.24
CA THR A 90 -26.61 10.82 -4.77
C THR A 90 -25.94 10.89 -6.15
N PRO A 91 -26.70 11.20 -7.22
CA PRO A 91 -26.23 11.05 -8.61
C PRO A 91 -25.00 11.89 -8.99
N TRP A 92 -24.68 12.93 -8.22
CA TRP A 92 -23.62 13.90 -8.55
C TRP A 92 -22.34 13.74 -7.71
N ARG A 93 -22.23 12.68 -6.90
CA ARG A 93 -21.13 12.48 -5.94
C ARG A 93 -20.43 11.11 -6.07
N GLY A 94 -20.65 10.41 -7.18
CA GLY A 94 -20.09 9.09 -7.45
C GLY A 94 -21.05 7.95 -7.12
N ILE A 95 -20.65 6.73 -7.47
CA ILE A 95 -21.48 5.51 -7.35
C ILE A 95 -21.18 4.76 -6.04
N LEU A 96 -20.00 4.96 -5.45
CA LEU A 96 -19.54 4.24 -4.26
C LEU A 96 -19.05 5.22 -3.19
N SER A 97 -19.52 5.03 -1.96
CA SER A 97 -19.04 5.66 -0.73
C SER A 97 -17.83 4.90 -0.21
N LEU A 98 -16.75 5.61 0.09
CA LEU A 98 -15.55 5.07 0.76
C LEU A 98 -15.45 5.47 2.23
N ALA A 99 -16.47 6.11 2.81
CA ALA A 99 -16.44 6.64 4.18
C ALA A 99 -16.05 5.59 5.25
N GLN A 100 -16.47 4.34 5.07
CA GLN A 100 -16.10 3.24 5.97
C GLN A 100 -14.61 2.88 5.85
N LEU A 101 -14.07 2.89 4.63
CA LEU A 101 -12.66 2.68 4.37
C LEU A 101 -11.83 3.85 4.92
N GLU A 102 -12.29 5.10 4.74
CA GLU A 102 -11.65 6.29 5.29
C GLU A 102 -11.58 6.23 6.82
N THR A 103 -12.69 5.88 7.49
CA THR A 103 -12.73 5.73 8.95
C THR A 103 -11.75 4.66 9.43
N ARG A 104 -11.66 3.55 8.69
CA ARG A 104 -10.73 2.47 8.98
C ARG A 104 -9.27 2.91 8.77
N LEU A 105 -8.98 3.64 7.71
CA LEU A 105 -7.62 4.14 7.46
C LEU A 105 -7.21 5.18 8.50
N ALA A 106 -8.14 6.02 8.96
CA ALA A 106 -7.89 7.00 10.02
C ALA A 106 -7.50 6.37 11.37
N SER A 107 -7.83 5.10 11.62
CA SER A 107 -7.36 4.38 12.82
C SER A 107 -6.00 3.70 12.63
N LEU A 108 -5.52 3.59 11.40
CA LEU A 108 -4.28 2.90 11.04
C LEU A 108 -3.16 3.86 10.64
N LEU A 109 -3.50 5.01 10.08
CA LEU A 109 -2.57 6.02 9.60
C LEU A 109 -2.58 7.25 10.52
N PRO A 110 -1.45 7.98 10.62
CA PRO A 110 -1.43 9.28 11.26
C PRO A 110 -2.29 10.30 10.51
N ALA A 111 -2.61 11.41 11.17
CA ALA A 111 -3.47 12.44 10.60
C ALA A 111 -2.75 13.29 9.54
N THR A 112 -1.42 13.36 9.63
CA THR A 112 -0.57 14.21 8.79
C THR A 112 0.64 13.44 8.26
N PHE A 113 1.31 13.96 7.23
CA PHE A 113 2.50 13.33 6.67
C PHE A 113 3.72 13.52 7.56
N GLU A 114 3.77 14.63 8.29
CA GLU A 114 4.85 14.99 9.22
C GLU A 114 4.94 14.04 10.42
N GLU A 115 3.82 13.39 10.76
CA GLU A 115 3.75 12.34 11.79
C GLU A 115 4.22 10.96 11.29
N LEU A 116 4.54 10.81 10.00
CA LEU A 116 5.15 9.59 9.48
C LEU A 116 6.61 9.55 9.91
N ASP A 117 6.88 8.76 10.93
CA ASP A 117 8.21 8.57 11.48
C ASP A 117 9.12 7.81 10.51
N GLU A 118 10.23 8.41 10.10
CA GLU A 118 11.23 7.79 9.23
C GLU A 118 11.96 6.63 9.92
N GLU A 119 12.07 6.64 11.27
CA GLU A 119 12.73 5.60 12.05
C GLU A 119 11.85 4.35 12.26
N ARG A 120 10.52 4.50 12.21
CA ARG A 120 9.57 3.37 12.36
C ARG A 120 9.42 2.52 11.09
N ARG A 121 10.10 2.86 10.01
CA ARG A 121 10.12 2.04 8.80
C ARG A 121 10.91 0.76 9.12
N SER A 122 10.20 -0.34 9.33
CA SER A 122 10.78 -1.67 9.49
C SER A 122 11.57 -2.06 8.24
N TRP A 123 12.86 -1.71 8.21
CA TRP A 123 13.85 -2.17 7.24
C TRP A 123 15.14 -2.52 7.96
#